data_AF-A0A0L0VYN8-F1
#
_entry.id   AF-A0A0L0VYN8-F1
#
_cell.length_a   1.000
_cell.length_b   1.000
_cell.length_c   1.000
_cell.angle_alpha   90.00
_cell.angle_beta   90.00
_cell.angle_gamma   90.00
#
_symmetry.space_group_name_H-M   'P 1'
#
loop_
_entity.id
_entity.type
_entity.pdbx_description
1 polymer ?
#
loop_
_entity_poly.entity_id
_entity_poly.type
_entity_poly.pdbx_seq_one_letter_code
_entity_poly.pdbx_strand_id
1 'polypeptide(L)'
;MRQNVTNFRYHYIKLEVTAPNDEANDLNLYRILKESMKDWFGEVDGMDPAQLSTIWSSDHSQVILKAPSSEAHKLINSISMHSSSNSHPLGLQVLSHSHCLVNLSRSD
;
A
#
# COMPACT_ATOMS: atom_id res chain seq x y z
N MET A 1 -21.88 18.14 -18.22
CA MET A 1 -22.45 17.39 -17.07
C MET A 1 -21.29 16.96 -16.17
N ARG A 2 -21.16 17.53 -14.97
CA ARG A 2 -20.21 17.01 -13.96
C ARG A 2 -20.80 15.69 -13.46
N GLN A 3 -20.19 14.56 -13.82
CA GLN A 3 -20.53 13.28 -13.19
C GLN A 3 -20.31 13.45 -11.69
N ASN A 4 -21.34 13.13 -10.89
CA ASN A 4 -21.22 13.06 -9.44
C ASN A 4 -20.20 11.97 -9.12
N VAL A 5 -18.94 12.36 -8.96
CA VAL A 5 -17.91 11.47 -8.42
C VAL A 5 -18.39 11.12 -7.02
N THR A 6 -18.80 9.87 -6.83
CA THR A 6 -19.15 9.37 -5.51
C THR A 6 -17.96 9.66 -4.60
N ASN A 7 -18.19 10.37 -3.48
CA ASN A 7 -17.09 10.80 -2.62
C ASN A 7 -16.56 9.58 -1.86
N PHE A 8 -15.69 8.81 -2.50
CA PHE A 8 -15.11 7.60 -1.92
C PHE A 8 -14.16 8.00 -0.81
N ARG A 9 -14.48 7.61 0.43
CA ARG A 9 -13.62 7.91 1.59
C ARG A 9 -12.29 7.15 1.56
N TYR A 10 -12.30 5.96 0.98
CA TYR A 10 -11.16 5.06 0.98
C TYR A 10 -10.83 4.54 -0.42
N HIS A 11 -9.56 4.21 -0.57
CA HIS A 11 -9.00 3.49 -1.70
C HIS A 11 -8.26 2.27 -1.15
N TYR A 12 -8.50 1.13 -1.77
CA TYR A 12 -7.90 -0.14 -1.39
C TYR A 12 -6.81 -0.48 -2.41
N ILE A 13 -5.64 -0.85 -1.93
CA ILE A 13 -4.47 -1.15 -2.77
C ILE A 13 -4.01 -2.57 -2.42
N LYS A 14 -4.08 -3.49 -3.38
CA LYS A 14 -3.62 -4.86 -3.24
C LYS A 14 -2.16 -4.97 -3.67
N LEU A 15 -1.33 -5.47 -2.77
CA LEU A 15 0.10 -5.65 -2.96
C LEU A 15 0.45 -7.13 -2.92
N GLU A 16 1.42 -7.50 -3.74
CA GLU A 16 2.23 -8.71 -3.57
C GLU A 16 3.42 -8.36 -2.69
N VAL A 17 3.74 -9.27 -1.78
CA VAL A 17 4.83 -9.16 -0.81
C VAL A 17 5.77 -10.33 -1.02
N THR A 18 7.01 -10.04 -1.39
CA THR A 18 8.09 -11.02 -1.45
C THR A 18 9.01 -10.78 -0.27
N ALA A 19 9.16 -11.77 0.62
CA ALA A 19 9.97 -11.66 1.83
C ALA A 19 10.81 -12.92 2.04
N PRO A 20 12.07 -12.81 2.47
CA PRO A 20 12.77 -13.94 3.04
C PRO A 20 12.21 -14.23 4.46
N ASN A 21 12.04 -15.51 4.79
CA ASN A 21 11.89 -16.04 6.16
C ASN A 21 10.92 -15.26 7.11
N ASP A 22 9.61 -15.40 6.94
CA ASP A 22 8.56 -14.84 7.84
C ASP A 22 8.62 -13.31 8.09
N GLU A 23 9.41 -12.58 7.32
CA GLU A 23 9.54 -11.12 7.47
C GLU A 23 8.31 -10.35 6.94
N ALA A 24 7.40 -11.02 6.24
CA ALA A 24 6.13 -10.46 5.75
C ALA A 24 5.14 -10.24 6.91
N ASN A 25 5.20 -9.06 7.53
CA ASN A 25 4.33 -8.66 8.63
C ASN A 25 4.09 -7.14 8.66
N ASP A 26 3.11 -6.71 9.45
CA ASP A 26 2.73 -5.30 9.58
C ASP A 26 3.88 -4.39 10.03
N LEU A 27 4.77 -4.87 10.90
CA LEU A 27 5.88 -4.08 11.42
C LEU A 27 6.88 -3.72 10.32
N ASN A 28 7.29 -4.72 9.53
CA ASN A 28 8.23 -4.52 8.43
C ASN A 28 7.59 -3.73 7.28
N LEU A 29 6.31 -3.99 6.99
CA LEU A 29 5.54 -3.20 6.04
C LEU A 29 5.46 -1.73 6.45
N TYR A 30 5.15 -1.44 7.72
CA TYR A 30 5.12 -0.08 8.26
C TYR A 30 6.48 0.62 8.10
N ARG A 31 7.57 -0.05 8.48
CA ARG A 31 8.93 0.51 8.40
C ARG A 31 9.25 0.95 6.97
N ILE A 32 9.00 0.05 6.01
CA ILE A 32 9.27 0.28 4.59
C ILE A 32 8.41 1.41 4.03
N LEU A 33 7.11 1.42 4.31
CA LEU A 33 6.22 2.49 3.84
C LEU A 33 6.61 3.83 4.45
N LYS A 34 7.05 3.86 5.71
CA LYS A 34 7.47 5.09 6.39
C LYS A 34 8.74 5.67 5.80
N GLU A 35 9.75 4.82 5.57
CA GLU A 35 11.02 5.22 4.96
C GLU A 35 10.78 5.72 3.53
N SER A 36 10.03 4.97 2.71
CA SER A 36 9.69 5.40 1.35
C SER A 36 8.85 6.69 1.32
N MET A 37 7.87 6.85 2.22
CA MET A 37 7.11 8.10 2.32
C MET A 37 7.99 9.29 2.66
N LYS A 38 8.91 9.11 3.60
CA LYS A 38 9.85 10.16 4.00
C LYS A 38 10.81 10.52 2.87
N ASP A 39 11.30 9.54 2.12
CA ASP A 39 12.25 9.78 1.03
C ASP A 39 11.61 10.53 -0.14
N TRP A 40 10.34 10.23 -0.46
CA TRP A 40 9.64 10.81 -1.61
C TRP A 40 8.88 12.10 -1.32
N PHE A 41 8.30 12.21 -0.12
CA PHE A 41 7.42 13.33 0.24
C PHE A 41 7.93 14.13 1.45
N GLY A 42 9.04 13.73 2.08
CA GLY A 42 9.51 14.35 3.31
C GLY A 42 8.65 14.02 4.52
N GLU A 43 9.03 14.56 5.69
CA GLU A 43 8.32 14.30 6.96
C GLU A 43 6.95 15.02 7.07
N VAL A 44 6.73 16.08 6.27
CA VAL A 44 5.54 16.95 6.40
C VAL A 44 4.45 16.58 5.40
N ASP A 45 4.81 16.27 4.15
CA ASP A 45 3.83 15.92 3.10
C ASP A 45 3.59 14.40 2.98
N GLY A 46 4.40 13.59 3.68
CA GLY A 46 4.23 12.15 3.79
C GLY A 46 3.00 11.76 4.62
N MET A 47 2.37 10.64 4.26
CA MET A 47 1.33 10.02 5.10
C MET A 47 1.99 9.17 6.18
N ASP A 48 1.49 9.23 7.42
CA ASP A 48 1.85 8.25 8.45
C ASP A 48 1.22 6.87 8.15
N PRO A 49 2.01 5.83 7.86
CA PRO A 49 1.47 4.51 7.54
C PRO A 49 0.74 3.84 8.72
N ALA A 50 0.90 4.35 9.95
CA ALA A 50 0.19 3.82 11.13
C ALA A 50 -1.32 4.08 11.06
N GLN A 51 -1.76 5.01 10.21
CA GLN A 51 -3.18 5.30 9.98
C GLN A 51 -3.82 4.33 8.96
N LEU A 52 -3.03 3.44 8.35
CA LEU A 52 -3.52 2.47 7.39
C LEU A 52 -4.07 1.23 8.09
N SER A 53 -5.15 0.69 7.54
CA SER A 53 -5.60 -0.65 7.89
C SER A 53 -5.07 -1.63 6.87
N THR A 54 -4.50 -2.74 7.35
CA THR A 54 -3.97 -3.83 6.52
C THR A 54 -4.88 -5.06 6.61
N ILE A 55 -4.97 -5.80 5.51
CA ILE A 55 -5.64 -7.11 5.46
C ILE A 55 -4.69 -8.06 4.74
N TRP A 56 -4.11 -8.99 5.48
CA TRP A 56 -3.16 -9.97 4.95
C TRP A 56 -3.85 -11.22 4.42
N SER A 57 -3.28 -11.82 3.38
CA SER A 57 -3.56 -13.21 3.02
C SER A 57 -3.00 -14.16 4.08
N SER A 58 -3.57 -15.37 4.17
CA SER A 58 -3.19 -16.37 5.18
C SER A 58 -1.74 -16.85 5.07
N ASP A 59 -1.14 -16.74 3.89
CA ASP A 59 0.23 -17.10 3.57
C ASP A 59 1.20 -15.90 3.59
N HIS A 60 0.72 -14.71 3.96
CA HIS A 60 1.45 -13.43 3.95
C HIS A 60 2.09 -13.05 2.60
N SER A 61 1.69 -13.67 1.49
CA SER A 61 2.18 -13.32 0.15
C SER A 61 1.51 -12.06 -0.40
N GLN A 62 0.36 -11.66 0.17
CA GLN A 62 -0.42 -10.50 -0.26
C GLN A 62 -0.94 -9.69 0.92
N VAL A 63 -1.02 -8.38 0.71
CA VAL A 63 -1.64 -7.46 1.66
C VAL A 63 -2.50 -6.43 0.95
N ILE A 64 -3.67 -6.12 1.51
CA ILE A 64 -4.51 -5.02 1.06
C ILE A 64 -4.34 -3.85 2.04
N LEU A 65 -3.92 -2.70 1.52
CA LEU A 65 -3.86 -1.44 2.26
C LEU A 65 -5.17 -0.67 2.04
N LYS A 66 -5.82 -0.26 3.13
CA LYS A 66 -6.93 0.70 3.10
C LYS A 66 -6.39 2.09 3.41
N ALA A 67 -6.38 2.95 2.39
CA ALA A 67 -5.89 4.32 2.48
C ALA A 67 -7.02 5.34 2.31
N PRO A 68 -6.92 6.54 2.89
CA PRO A 68 -7.75 7.67 2.50
C PRO A 68 -7.60 7.96 1.00
N SER A 69 -8.71 8.18 0.29
CA SER A 69 -8.65 8.40 -1.17
C SER A 69 -7.81 9.61 -1.58
N SER A 70 -7.73 10.65 -0.74
CA SER A 70 -6.90 11.84 -0.99
C SER A 70 -5.41 11.53 -1.04
N GLU A 71 -4.98 10.50 -0.32
CA GLU A 71 -3.56 10.18 -0.11
C GLU A 71 -3.13 8.88 -0.80
N ALA A 72 -4.07 8.10 -1.33
CA ALA A 72 -3.79 6.80 -1.95
C ALA A 72 -2.76 6.86 -3.08
N HIS A 73 -2.73 7.96 -3.83
CA HIS A 73 -1.75 8.19 -4.89
C HIS A 73 -0.31 8.27 -4.34
N LYS A 74 -0.11 8.83 -3.14
CA LYS A 74 1.21 8.88 -2.50
C LYS A 74 1.70 7.49 -2.17
N LEU A 75 0.82 6.62 -1.65
CA LEU A 75 1.14 5.22 -1.37
C LEU A 75 1.54 4.45 -2.62
N ILE A 76 0.74 4.55 -3.68
CA ILE A 76 1.04 3.87 -4.94
C ILE A 76 2.41 4.31 -5.48
N ASN A 77 2.71 5.62 -5.42
CA ASN A 77 3.99 6.16 -5.87
C ASN A 77 5.15 5.69 -4.98
N SER A 78 5.02 5.79 -3.66
CA SER A 78 6.03 5.32 -2.70
C SER A 78 6.34 3.83 -2.89
N ILE A 79 5.33 2.99 -3.12
CA ILE A 79 5.52 1.55 -3.33
C ILE A 79 6.19 1.27 -4.67
N SER A 80 5.72 1.92 -5.75
CA SER A 80 6.28 1.71 -7.09
C SER A 80 7.75 2.13 -7.19
N MET A 81 8.15 3.11 -6.39
CA MET A 81 9.53 3.58 -6.33
C MET A 81 10.38 2.79 -5.33
N HIS A 82 9.78 2.17 -4.32
CA HIS A 82 10.47 1.31 -3.34
C HIS A 82 11.14 0.10 -4.01
N SER A 83 10.59 -0.42 -5.11
CA SER A 83 11.16 -1.57 -5.85
C SER A 83 12.57 -1.32 -6.42
N SER A 84 13.14 -0.11 -6.24
CA SER A 84 14.47 0.28 -6.75
C SER A 84 15.60 0.22 -5.72
N SER A 85 15.33 0.04 -4.41
CA SER A 85 16.36 0.02 -3.37
C SER A 85 16.58 -1.40 -2.80
N ASN A 86 17.76 -1.98 -3.06
CA ASN A 86 18.19 -3.30 -2.56
C ASN A 86 18.42 -3.37 -1.03
N SER A 87 17.98 -2.37 -0.27
CA SER A 87 18.25 -2.24 1.17
C SER A 87 17.18 -2.84 2.07
N HIS A 88 16.03 -3.27 1.54
CA HIS A 88 14.90 -3.70 2.35
C HIS A 88 14.56 -5.18 2.23
N PRO A 89 14.14 -5.82 3.34
CA PRO A 89 13.78 -7.23 3.35
C PRO A 89 12.52 -7.56 2.56
N LEU A 90 11.60 -6.61 2.37
CA LEU A 90 10.36 -6.84 1.62
C LEU A 90 10.44 -6.25 0.21
N GLY A 91 10.24 -7.09 -0.79
CA GLY A 91 9.80 -6.67 -2.11
C GLY A 91 8.31 -6.40 -2.10
N LEU A 92 7.91 -5.21 -2.57
CA LEU A 92 6.51 -4.82 -2.70
C LEU A 92 6.19 -4.57 -4.18
N GLN A 93 5.07 -5.11 -4.65
CA GLN A 93 4.55 -4.85 -6.00
C GLN A 93 3.05 -4.58 -5.95
N VAL A 94 2.61 -3.51 -6.61
CA VAL A 94 1.17 -3.21 -6.75
C VAL A 94 0.56 -4.17 -7.76
N LEU A 95 -0.39 -5.01 -7.32
CA LEU A 95 -1.13 -5.92 -8.19
C LEU A 95 -2.37 -5.24 -8.79
N SER A 96 -3.13 -4.57 -7.94
CA SER A 96 -4.37 -3.87 -8.33
C SER A 96 -4.79 -2.88 -7.24
N HIS A 97 -5.70 -1.97 -7.57
CA HIS A 97 -6.26 -1.03 -6.61
C HIS A 97 -7.68 -0.63 -7.01
N SER A 98 -8.54 -0.34 -6.04
CA SER A 98 -9.96 -0.05 -6.28
C SER A 98 -10.57 0.75 -5.12
N HIS A 99 -11.64 1.49 -5.39
CA HIS A 99 -12.46 2.10 -4.35
C HIS A 99 -13.41 1.11 -3.66
N CYS A 100 -13.51 -0.13 -4.16
CA CYS A 100 -14.35 -1.18 -3.61
C CYS A 100 -13.53 -2.44 -3.31
N LEU A 101 -13.52 -2.88 -2.05
CA LEU A 101 -12.76 -4.05 -1.60
C LEU A 101 -13.15 -5.33 -2.34
N VAL A 102 -14.45 -5.51 -2.65
CA VAL A 102 -14.99 -6.69 -3.36
C VAL A 102 -14.38 -6.85 -4.76
N ASN A 103 -13.95 -5.75 -5.39
CA ASN A 103 -13.32 -5.81 -6.70
C ASN A 103 -11.88 -6.34 -6.63
N LEU A 104 -11.25 -6.36 -5.45
CA LEU A 104 -9.87 -6.84 -5.25
C LEU A 104 -9.79 -8.31 -4.85
N SER A 105 -10.91 -8.88 -4.37
CA SER A 105 -10.99 -10.31 -4.01
C SER A 105 -11.22 -11.22 -5.21
N ARG A 106 -11.46 -10.65 -6.40
CA ARG A 106 -11.79 -11.39 -7.64
C ARG A 106 -10.63 -11.29 -8.61
N SER A 107 -9.57 -12.04 -8.35
CA SER A 107 -8.44 -12.22 -9.26
C SER A 107 -7.89 -13.62 -9.00
N ASP A 108 -8.55 -14.60 -9.63
CA ASP A 108 -8.04 -15.97 -9.80
C ASP A 108 -6.93 -15.96 -10.86
#